data_AF-A0A2E4D3F6-F1
#
_entry.id   AF-A0A2E4D3F6-F1
#
_cell.length_a   1.000
_cell.length_b   1.000
_cell.length_c   1.000
_cell.angle_alpha   90.00
_cell.angle_beta   90.00
_cell.angle_gamma   90.00
#
_symmetry.space_group_name_H-M   'P 1'
#
loop_
_entity.id
_entity.type
_entity.pdbx_description
1 polymer ?
#
loop_
_entity_poly.entity_id
_entity_poly.type
_entity_poly.pdbx_seq_one_letter_code
_entity_poly.pdbx_strand_id
1 'polypeptide(L)'
;MRDMKNFFTSILLLLIFSVAIFFGGAVLKLFGTLDGPGVIEGKVLPQKAVKDRAVRINVVKEELEVLDEKQILFGDLHVHTTYSTDAFMWSLPFMNGKGASPLADACDYARFCSALDFWSINDHAEASTPRKWLDTKQSIQQCNNLSEGTDDLVSFLGWEWTQVDPNPENHYGHKNVIFLETDESLVPPRAIGSGGVAPLVMRLGLPWTMSALPAT
;
A
#
# COMPACT_ATOMS: atom_id res chain seq x y z
N MET A 1 54.42 -14.92 -19.01
CA MET A 1 53.64 -15.81 -18.11
C MET A 1 53.39 -15.20 -16.73
N ARG A 2 54.38 -14.58 -16.07
CA ARG A 2 54.21 -13.97 -14.73
C ARG A 2 53.21 -12.78 -14.72
N ASP A 3 53.24 -11.93 -15.75
CA ASP A 3 52.35 -10.76 -15.84
C ASP A 3 50.89 -11.17 -16.09
N MET A 4 50.68 -12.19 -16.91
CA MET A 4 49.35 -12.76 -17.15
C MET A 4 48.77 -13.41 -15.89
N LYS A 5 49.59 -14.11 -15.09
CA LYS A 5 49.17 -14.65 -13.79
C LYS A 5 48.76 -13.52 -12.84
N ASN A 6 49.60 -12.50 -12.69
CA ASN A 6 49.31 -11.35 -11.82
C ASN A 6 48.03 -10.61 -12.25
N PHE A 7 47.80 -10.46 -13.55
CA PHE A 7 46.57 -9.87 -14.09
C PHE A 7 45.32 -10.66 -13.66
N PHE A 8 45.33 -11.99 -13.83
CA PHE A 8 44.23 -12.83 -13.39
C PHE A 8 44.02 -12.81 -11.87
N THR A 9 45.11 -12.80 -11.08
CA THR A 9 45.00 -12.69 -9.62
C THR A 9 44.37 -11.36 -9.21
N SER A 10 44.75 -10.25 -9.85
CA SER A 10 44.17 -8.93 -9.57
C SER A 10 42.69 -8.86 -9.91
N ILE A 11 42.25 -9.44 -11.04
CA ILE A 11 40.83 -9.53 -11.39
C ILE A 11 40.07 -10.36 -10.35
N LEU A 12 40.62 -11.51 -9.94
CA LEU A 12 39.99 -12.35 -8.94
C LEU A 12 39.84 -11.63 -7.59
N LEU A 13 40.87 -10.93 -7.15
CA LEU A 13 40.83 -10.16 -5.90
C LEU A 13 39.83 -9.01 -5.98
N LEU A 14 39.77 -8.29 -7.11
CA LEU A 14 38.78 -7.24 -7.33
C LEU A 14 37.36 -7.82 -7.25
N LEU A 15 37.11 -8.97 -7.88
CA LEU A 15 35.81 -9.61 -7.86
C LEU A 15 35.41 -10.05 -6.45
N ILE A 16 36.33 -10.67 -5.71
CA ILE A 16 36.11 -11.05 -4.30
C ILE A 16 35.80 -9.81 -3.45
N PHE A 17 36.58 -8.73 -3.61
CA PHE A 17 36.41 -7.52 -2.83
C PHE A 17 35.09 -6.80 -3.15
N SER A 18 34.71 -6.72 -4.43
CA SER A 18 33.42 -6.16 -4.85
C SER A 18 32.25 -6.96 -4.29
N VAL A 19 32.32 -8.30 -4.33
CA VAL A 19 31.30 -9.18 -3.73
C VAL A 19 31.24 -8.97 -2.22
N ALA A 20 32.39 -8.93 -1.53
CA ALA A 20 32.45 -8.72 -0.09
C ALA A 20 31.90 -7.35 0.33
N ILE A 21 32.22 -6.28 -0.39
CA ILE A 21 31.65 -4.94 -0.15
C ILE A 21 30.15 -4.95 -0.40
N PHE A 22 29.69 -5.54 -1.50
CA PHE A 22 28.27 -5.56 -1.83
C PHE A 22 27.47 -6.29 -0.75
N PHE A 23 27.82 -7.52 -0.41
CA PHE A 23 27.10 -8.27 0.63
C PHE A 23 27.32 -7.68 2.03
N GLY A 24 28.51 -7.17 2.33
CA GLY A 24 28.78 -6.46 3.59
C GLY A 24 27.90 -5.22 3.75
N GLY A 25 27.76 -4.43 2.69
CA GLY A 25 26.87 -3.27 2.65
C GLY A 25 25.40 -3.66 2.80
N ALA A 26 24.97 -4.75 2.17
CA ALA A 26 23.60 -5.27 2.30
C ALA A 26 23.28 -5.72 3.74
N VAL A 27 24.19 -6.49 4.38
CA VAL A 27 24.02 -6.94 5.78
C VAL A 27 23.98 -5.75 6.74
N LEU A 28 24.82 -4.73 6.49
CA LEU A 28 24.84 -3.50 7.27
C LEU A 28 23.75 -2.50 6.88
N LYS A 29 22.85 -2.85 5.94
CA LYS A 29 21.75 -2.00 5.46
C LYS A 29 22.21 -0.63 4.91
N LEU A 30 23.42 -0.56 4.36
CA LEU A 30 23.96 0.68 3.76
C LEU A 30 23.22 1.11 2.49
N PHE A 31 22.46 0.20 1.87
CA PHE A 31 21.63 0.48 0.70
C PHE A 31 20.19 0.87 1.05
N GLY A 32 19.89 1.00 2.35
CA GLY A 32 18.56 1.31 2.85
C GLY A 32 17.85 0.11 3.45
N THR A 33 16.61 0.35 3.87
CA THR A 33 15.70 -0.66 4.40
C THR A 33 14.39 -0.59 3.66
N LEU A 34 13.75 -1.74 3.50
CA LEU A 34 12.37 -1.78 3.03
C LEU A 34 11.48 -1.12 4.07
N ASP A 35 10.59 -0.23 3.61
CA ASP A 35 9.54 0.32 4.45
C ASP A 35 8.59 -0.80 4.89
N GLY A 36 8.23 -0.77 6.17
CA GLY A 36 7.23 -1.64 6.77
C GLY A 36 5.84 -0.98 6.80
N PRO A 37 4.93 -1.40 7.70
CA PRO A 37 3.58 -0.85 7.81
C PRO A 37 3.54 0.64 8.24
N GLY A 38 4.65 1.18 8.74
CA GLY A 38 4.69 2.48 9.40
C GLY A 38 4.08 2.43 10.81
N VAL A 39 3.96 3.61 11.42
CA VAL A 39 3.30 3.83 12.71
C VAL A 39 2.25 4.91 12.49
N ILE A 40 1.05 4.69 13.01
CA ILE A 40 -0.02 5.70 12.97
C ILE A 40 0.28 6.70 14.08
N GLU A 41 0.54 7.94 13.70
CA GLU A 41 0.92 9.02 14.62
C GLU A 41 -0.31 9.70 15.23
N GLY A 42 -1.40 9.70 14.47
CA GLY A 42 -2.67 10.24 14.88
C GLY A 42 -3.35 9.47 16.00
N LYS A 43 -4.12 10.20 16.81
CA LYS A 43 -4.98 9.64 17.85
C LYS A 43 -6.42 9.52 17.34
N VAL A 44 -7.23 8.73 18.03
CA VAL A 44 -8.69 8.75 17.85
C VAL A 44 -9.23 10.18 17.90
N LEU A 45 -10.21 10.50 17.05
CA LEU A 45 -10.84 11.82 17.11
C LEU A 45 -11.48 12.05 18.49
N PRO A 46 -11.47 13.29 19.01
CA PRO A 46 -12.17 13.60 20.25
C PRO A 46 -13.66 13.24 20.14
N GLN A 47 -14.22 12.56 21.14
CA GLN A 47 -15.65 12.17 21.13
C GLN A 47 -16.60 13.34 20.83
N LYS A 48 -16.24 14.55 21.24
CA LYS A 48 -17.00 15.76 20.91
C LYS A 48 -17.07 15.98 19.40
N ALA A 49 -15.96 15.84 18.67
CA ALA A 49 -15.92 16.05 17.23
C ALA A 49 -16.81 15.03 16.48
N VAL A 50 -16.76 13.76 16.90
CA VAL A 50 -17.61 12.67 16.37
C VAL A 50 -19.09 12.96 16.64
N LYS A 51 -19.45 13.31 17.88
CA LYS A 51 -20.83 13.67 18.26
C LYS A 51 -21.33 14.92 17.53
N ASP A 52 -20.51 15.95 17.42
CA ASP A 52 -20.86 17.18 16.71
C ASP A 52 -21.14 16.90 15.23
N ARG A 53 -20.43 15.94 14.61
CA ARG A 53 -20.70 15.47 13.23
C ARG A 53 -22.08 14.81 13.14
N ALA A 54 -22.38 13.85 14.01
CA ALA A 54 -23.68 13.19 14.05
C ALA A 54 -24.83 14.19 14.28
N VAL A 55 -24.66 15.16 15.17
CA VAL A 55 -25.64 16.22 15.42
C VAL A 55 -25.90 17.05 14.17
N ARG A 56 -24.85 17.47 13.45
CA ARG A 56 -25.02 18.23 12.19
C ARG A 56 -25.80 17.45 11.15
N ILE A 57 -25.56 16.15 11.02
CA ILE A 57 -26.29 15.28 10.10
C ILE A 57 -27.77 15.17 10.52
N ASN A 58 -28.04 14.99 11.81
CA ASN A 58 -29.41 14.88 12.32
C ASN A 58 -30.23 16.16 12.12
N VAL A 59 -29.62 17.34 12.30
CA VAL A 59 -30.29 18.62 12.01
C VAL A 59 -30.74 18.67 10.54
N VAL A 60 -29.86 18.30 9.61
CA VAL A 60 -30.21 18.26 8.17
C VAL A 60 -31.29 17.21 7.88
N LYS A 61 -31.25 16.05 8.56
CA LYS A 61 -32.31 15.03 8.41
C LYS A 61 -33.67 15.55 8.87
N GLU A 62 -33.72 16.27 9.99
CA GLU A 62 -34.94 16.90 10.50
C GLU A 62 -35.47 17.96 9.53
N GLU A 63 -34.60 18.83 8.99
CA GLU A 63 -34.96 19.85 7.99
C GLU A 63 -35.52 19.25 6.69
N LEU A 64 -35.04 18.07 6.30
CA LEU A 64 -35.48 17.35 5.11
C LEU A 64 -36.63 16.36 5.38
N GLU A 65 -37.17 16.34 6.60
CA GLU A 65 -38.24 15.41 7.03
C GLU A 65 -37.90 13.92 6.79
N VAL A 66 -36.61 13.55 6.89
CA VAL A 66 -36.15 12.17 6.70
C VAL A 66 -36.39 11.35 7.96
N LEU A 67 -37.36 10.44 7.90
CA LEU A 67 -37.79 9.58 9.02
C LEU A 67 -36.96 8.28 9.19
N ASP A 68 -35.95 8.03 8.34
CA ASP A 68 -35.14 6.81 8.39
C ASP A 68 -34.10 6.89 9.54
N GLU A 69 -33.87 5.79 10.26
CA GLU A 69 -32.88 5.70 11.35
C GLU A 69 -31.43 5.62 10.84
N LYS A 70 -31.21 5.39 9.55
CA LYS A 70 -29.89 5.30 8.93
C LYS A 70 -29.10 6.61 9.08
N GLN A 71 -27.78 6.43 9.21
CA GLN A 71 -26.81 7.51 9.19
C GLN A 71 -26.21 7.69 7.79
N ILE A 72 -25.85 8.92 7.46
CA ILE A 72 -25.04 9.23 6.27
C ILE A 72 -23.59 9.18 6.72
N LEU A 73 -22.78 8.38 6.02
CA LEU A 73 -21.34 8.28 6.23
C LEU A 73 -20.62 8.69 4.95
N PHE A 74 -19.50 9.39 5.10
CA PHE A 74 -18.65 9.82 4.01
C PHE A 74 -17.35 9.02 4.01
N GLY A 75 -17.04 8.35 2.91
CA GLY A 75 -15.90 7.47 2.85
C GLY A 75 -15.34 7.26 1.46
N ASP A 76 -14.18 6.61 1.41
CA ASP A 76 -13.43 6.33 0.18
C ASP A 76 -13.07 4.84 0.10
N LEU A 77 -13.64 4.13 -0.86
CA LEU A 77 -13.46 2.68 -1.00
C LEU A 77 -12.39 2.29 -2.04
N HIS A 78 -11.51 3.22 -2.43
CA HIS A 78 -10.46 2.95 -3.41
C HIS A 78 -9.18 3.77 -3.15
N VAL A 79 -8.46 3.45 -2.06
CA VAL A 79 -7.24 4.16 -1.70
C VAL A 79 -5.98 3.35 -2.06
N HIS A 80 -5.05 3.99 -2.76
CA HIS A 80 -3.73 3.43 -3.06
C HIS A 80 -2.65 4.04 -2.16
N THR A 81 -1.64 3.24 -1.85
CA THR A 81 -0.42 3.65 -1.15
C THR A 81 0.79 3.38 -2.04
N THR A 82 1.98 3.77 -1.60
CA THR A 82 3.21 3.51 -2.38
C THR A 82 3.59 2.03 -2.46
N TYR A 83 2.78 1.13 -1.89
CA TYR A 83 2.88 -0.29 -2.12
C TYR A 83 2.32 -0.71 -3.49
N SER A 84 1.39 0.07 -4.04
CA SER A 84 0.93 -0.05 -5.42
C SER A 84 1.89 0.62 -6.41
N THR A 85 2.02 0.04 -7.59
CA THR A 85 2.98 0.50 -8.61
C THR A 85 2.65 1.90 -9.12
N ASP A 86 1.37 2.21 -9.31
CA ASP A 86 0.90 3.49 -9.81
C ASP A 86 1.17 4.62 -8.79
N ALA A 87 0.71 4.48 -7.55
CA ALA A 87 0.93 5.46 -6.50
C ALA A 87 2.42 5.62 -6.17
N PHE A 88 3.22 4.55 -6.23
CA PHE A 88 4.68 4.66 -6.16
C PHE A 88 5.24 5.52 -7.29
N MET A 89 4.84 5.29 -8.55
CA MET A 89 5.30 6.09 -9.69
C MET A 89 4.94 7.58 -9.52
N TRP A 90 3.73 7.88 -9.06
CA TRP A 90 3.30 9.26 -8.80
C TRP A 90 4.01 9.91 -7.61
N SER A 91 4.57 9.10 -6.69
CA SER A 91 5.37 9.60 -5.57
C SER A 91 6.77 10.09 -5.96
N LEU A 92 7.24 9.75 -7.17
CA LEU A 92 8.60 10.06 -7.61
C LEU A 92 8.81 11.56 -7.87
N PRO A 93 10.02 12.10 -7.59
CA PRO A 93 10.32 13.51 -7.84
C PRO A 93 10.10 13.98 -9.28
N PHE A 94 10.34 13.11 -10.28
CA PHE A 94 10.10 13.44 -11.69
C PHE A 94 8.61 13.71 -11.99
N MET A 95 7.70 13.12 -11.20
CA MET A 95 6.26 13.37 -11.27
C MET A 95 5.82 14.51 -10.34
N ASN A 96 6.76 15.30 -9.80
CA ASN A 96 6.56 16.26 -8.72
C ASN A 96 5.94 15.63 -7.45
N GLY A 97 6.17 14.34 -7.24
CA GLY A 97 5.75 13.64 -6.04
C GLY A 97 6.56 14.03 -4.81
N LYS A 98 5.96 13.87 -3.63
CA LYS A 98 6.59 14.21 -2.33
C LYS A 98 7.56 13.15 -1.82
N GLY A 99 7.77 12.08 -2.57
CA GLY A 99 8.45 10.87 -2.10
C GLY A 99 7.46 9.81 -1.59
N ALA A 100 7.98 8.62 -1.31
CA ALA A 100 7.17 7.52 -0.83
C ALA A 100 6.70 7.76 0.61
N SER A 101 5.44 7.40 0.87
CA SER A 101 4.81 7.43 2.20
C SER A 101 4.52 6.00 2.68
N PRO A 102 4.72 5.69 3.97
CA PRO A 102 4.36 4.41 4.55
C PRO A 102 2.83 4.20 4.54
N LEU A 103 2.40 2.94 4.68
CA LEU A 103 0.98 2.56 4.73
C LEU A 103 0.20 3.33 5.81
N ALA A 104 0.80 3.53 6.99
CA ALA A 104 0.18 4.21 8.12
C ALA A 104 -0.26 5.66 7.81
N ASP A 105 0.43 6.37 6.91
CA ASP A 105 0.05 7.72 6.50
C ASP A 105 -1.36 7.75 5.90
N ALA A 106 -1.82 6.68 5.25
CA ALA A 106 -3.15 6.61 4.67
C ALA A 106 -4.24 6.68 5.75
N CYS A 107 -4.04 6.04 6.91
CA CYS A 107 -4.95 6.11 8.05
C CYS A 107 -5.04 7.54 8.61
N ASP A 108 -3.88 8.19 8.82
CA ASP A 108 -3.86 9.57 9.33
C ASP A 108 -4.42 10.57 8.31
N TYR A 109 -4.14 10.38 7.04
CA TYR A 109 -4.70 11.20 5.97
C TYR A 109 -6.23 11.05 5.89
N ALA A 110 -6.74 9.82 5.93
CA ALA A 110 -8.18 9.54 5.98
C ALA A 110 -8.84 10.21 7.18
N ARG A 111 -8.24 10.09 8.37
CA ARG A 111 -8.77 10.65 9.62
C ARG A 111 -8.75 12.17 9.66
N PHE A 112 -7.62 12.81 9.34
CA PHE A 112 -7.42 14.23 9.61
C PHE A 112 -7.48 15.12 8.37
N CYS A 113 -7.03 14.65 7.22
CA CYS A 113 -6.99 15.47 6.01
C CYS A 113 -8.29 15.37 5.22
N SER A 114 -8.78 14.16 5.00
CA SER A 114 -10.05 13.91 4.30
C SER A 114 -11.26 13.86 5.24
N ALA A 115 -11.02 13.71 6.54
CA ALA A 115 -12.03 13.65 7.59
C ALA A 115 -13.13 12.60 7.32
N LEU A 116 -12.73 11.43 6.81
CA LEU A 116 -13.62 10.33 6.44
C LEU A 116 -14.23 9.64 7.67
N ASP A 117 -15.39 9.00 7.49
CA ASP A 117 -16.00 8.07 8.46
C ASP A 117 -15.55 6.62 8.20
N PHE A 118 -15.27 6.29 6.93
CA PHE A 118 -14.71 5.00 6.56
C PHE A 118 -13.83 5.09 5.31
N TRP A 119 -12.91 4.13 5.14
CA TRP A 119 -12.12 4.00 3.93
C TRP A 119 -11.66 2.56 3.70
N SER A 120 -11.21 2.24 2.49
CA SER A 120 -10.64 0.93 2.16
C SER A 120 -9.27 1.08 1.50
N ILE A 121 -8.29 0.30 1.97
CA ILE A 121 -7.00 0.16 1.30
C ILE A 121 -7.13 -0.80 0.12
N ASN A 122 -6.75 -0.36 -1.08
CA ASN A 122 -6.95 -1.08 -2.33
C ASN A 122 -5.73 -1.01 -3.24
N ASP A 123 -4.53 -1.18 -2.69
CA ASP A 123 -3.33 -1.38 -3.52
C ASP A 123 -3.51 -2.54 -4.52
N HIS A 124 -2.89 -2.44 -5.70
CA HIS A 124 -2.96 -3.48 -6.73
C HIS A 124 -2.47 -4.85 -6.22
N ALA A 125 -3.32 -5.87 -6.27
CA ALA A 125 -2.95 -7.24 -5.92
C ALA A 125 -1.80 -7.78 -6.79
N GLU A 126 -1.73 -7.31 -8.03
CA GLU A 126 -0.72 -7.60 -9.03
C GLU A 126 0.67 -7.11 -8.60
N ALA A 127 0.76 -6.02 -7.83
CA ALA A 127 2.01 -5.48 -7.28
C ALA A 127 2.34 -5.98 -5.85
N SER A 128 1.43 -6.74 -5.25
CA SER A 128 1.54 -7.24 -3.88
C SER A 128 2.48 -8.44 -3.75
N THR A 129 3.08 -8.58 -2.57
CA THR A 129 3.90 -9.72 -2.14
C THR A 129 3.42 -10.20 -0.77
N PRO A 130 3.74 -11.42 -0.31
CA PRO A 130 3.34 -11.88 1.03
C PRO A 130 3.76 -10.92 2.15
N ARG A 131 4.95 -10.32 2.04
CA ARG A 131 5.42 -9.28 2.98
C ARG A 131 4.53 -8.05 2.93
N LYS A 132 4.33 -7.47 1.72
CA LYS A 132 3.50 -6.27 1.56
C LYS A 132 2.08 -6.50 2.10
N TRP A 133 1.49 -7.66 1.82
CA TRP A 133 0.18 -8.02 2.33
C TRP A 133 0.14 -8.11 3.86
N LEU A 134 1.16 -8.69 4.48
CA LEU A 134 1.27 -8.71 5.94
C LEU A 134 1.35 -7.29 6.51
N ASP A 135 2.19 -6.43 5.93
CA ASP A 135 2.33 -5.03 6.34
C ASP A 135 0.99 -4.27 6.17
N THR A 136 0.25 -4.49 5.07
CA THR A 136 -1.09 -3.94 4.84
C THR A 136 -2.08 -4.38 5.93
N LYS A 137 -2.15 -5.69 6.24
CA LYS A 137 -2.99 -6.21 7.32
C LYS A 137 -2.66 -5.55 8.66
N GLN A 138 -1.37 -5.49 9.00
CA GLN A 138 -0.88 -4.88 10.24
C GLN A 138 -1.26 -3.40 10.34
N SER A 139 -1.09 -2.63 9.26
CA SER A 139 -1.41 -1.19 9.25
C SER A 139 -2.92 -0.95 9.43
N ILE A 140 -3.78 -1.71 8.74
CA ILE A 140 -5.23 -1.61 8.92
C ILE A 140 -5.67 -2.01 10.32
N GLN A 141 -5.12 -3.10 10.89
CA GLN A 141 -5.38 -3.50 12.26
C GLN A 141 -4.96 -2.41 13.26
N GLN A 142 -3.77 -1.82 13.09
CA GLN A 142 -3.33 -0.69 13.92
C GLN A 142 -4.35 0.47 13.86
N CYS A 143 -4.86 0.80 12.67
CA CYS A 143 -5.81 1.90 12.49
C CYS A 143 -7.15 1.63 13.17
N ASN A 144 -7.69 0.42 13.03
CA ASN A 144 -8.95 0.03 13.66
C ASN A 144 -8.84 -0.11 15.19
N ASN A 145 -7.69 -0.56 15.71
CA ASN A 145 -7.47 -0.66 17.16
C ASN A 145 -7.53 0.71 17.85
N LEU A 146 -7.19 1.81 17.16
CA LEU A 146 -7.35 3.16 17.70
C LEU A 146 -8.82 3.58 17.80
N SER A 147 -9.65 3.12 16.88
CA SER A 147 -11.08 3.45 16.79
C SER A 147 -11.98 2.46 17.57
N GLU A 148 -11.42 1.41 18.18
CA GLU A 148 -12.19 0.34 18.82
C GLU A 148 -13.16 0.88 19.88
N GLY A 149 -14.44 0.49 19.78
CA GLY A 149 -15.49 0.96 20.68
C GLY A 149 -15.93 2.42 20.45
N THR A 150 -15.56 3.03 19.32
CA THR A 150 -15.95 4.39 18.94
C THR A 150 -16.48 4.45 17.50
N ASP A 151 -17.17 5.55 17.15
CA ASP A 151 -17.63 5.85 15.79
C ASP A 151 -16.64 6.79 15.05
N ASP A 152 -15.33 6.68 15.34
CA ASP A 152 -14.30 7.56 14.77
C ASP A 152 -14.04 7.28 13.28
N LEU A 153 -13.44 6.13 12.99
CA LEU A 153 -13.03 5.76 11.63
C LEU A 153 -13.03 4.24 11.48
N VAL A 154 -13.68 3.75 10.43
CA VAL A 154 -13.60 2.34 10.01
C VAL A 154 -12.64 2.19 8.83
N SER A 155 -11.62 1.33 8.99
CA SER A 155 -10.62 1.07 7.95
C SER A 155 -10.81 -0.35 7.42
N PHE A 156 -11.26 -0.48 6.19
CA PHE A 156 -11.45 -1.76 5.53
C PHE A 156 -10.15 -2.28 4.94
N LEU A 157 -9.90 -3.57 5.14
CA LEU A 157 -8.85 -4.29 4.47
C LEU A 157 -9.31 -4.66 3.05
N GLY A 158 -8.44 -4.52 2.07
CA GLY A 158 -8.76 -4.88 0.69
C GLY A 158 -7.56 -4.88 -0.24
N TRP A 159 -7.86 -5.09 -1.52
CA TRP A 159 -6.95 -4.86 -2.64
C TRP A 159 -7.75 -4.50 -3.87
N GLU A 160 -7.10 -3.89 -4.86
CA GLU A 160 -7.65 -3.81 -6.21
C GLU A 160 -7.20 -5.03 -7.00
N TRP A 161 -8.15 -5.75 -7.58
CA TRP A 161 -7.93 -6.77 -8.60
C TRP A 161 -7.92 -6.08 -9.96
N THR A 162 -6.77 -6.06 -10.62
CA THR A 162 -6.56 -5.26 -11.84
C THR A 162 -6.28 -6.17 -13.02
N GLN A 163 -7.27 -6.37 -13.87
CA GLN A 163 -7.14 -7.16 -15.09
C GLN A 163 -7.16 -6.28 -16.34
N VAL A 164 -6.22 -6.57 -17.23
CA VAL A 164 -6.06 -5.88 -18.50
C VAL A 164 -5.83 -6.90 -19.60
N ASP A 165 -6.62 -6.80 -20.66
CA ASP A 165 -6.44 -7.53 -21.92
C ASP A 165 -6.57 -6.56 -23.11
N PRO A 166 -5.74 -6.68 -24.17
CA PRO A 166 -5.89 -5.90 -25.40
C PRO A 166 -7.13 -6.27 -26.21
N ASN A 167 -7.68 -7.48 -26.05
CA ASN A 167 -8.95 -7.87 -26.62
C ASN A 167 -10.10 -7.45 -25.68
N PRO A 168 -11.00 -6.53 -26.10
CA PRO A 168 -12.11 -6.08 -25.28
C PRO A 168 -13.01 -7.22 -24.75
N GLU A 169 -13.18 -8.29 -25.52
CA GLU A 169 -14.01 -9.45 -25.13
C GLU A 169 -13.44 -10.21 -23.92
N ASN A 170 -12.14 -10.05 -23.65
CA ASN A 170 -11.43 -10.66 -22.52
C ASN A 170 -10.99 -9.62 -21.47
N HIS A 171 -11.44 -8.37 -21.60
CA HIS A 171 -11.11 -7.28 -20.70
C HIS A 171 -12.17 -7.17 -19.60
N TYR A 172 -11.84 -7.67 -18.40
CA TYR A 172 -12.74 -7.68 -17.26
C TYR A 172 -12.63 -6.44 -16.37
N GLY A 173 -11.69 -5.55 -16.69
CA GLY A 173 -11.45 -4.32 -15.95
C GLY A 173 -10.99 -4.58 -14.52
N HIS A 174 -11.20 -3.58 -13.68
CA HIS A 174 -10.66 -3.54 -12.33
C HIS A 174 -11.78 -3.65 -11.29
N LYS A 175 -11.50 -4.29 -10.15
CA LYS A 175 -12.50 -4.51 -9.07
C LYS A 175 -11.84 -4.39 -7.71
N ASN A 176 -12.48 -3.65 -6.81
CA ASN A 176 -12.05 -3.65 -5.42
C ASN A 176 -12.62 -4.86 -4.69
N VAL A 177 -11.74 -5.59 -4.01
CA VAL A 177 -12.08 -6.63 -3.05
C VAL A 177 -11.93 -6.00 -1.67
N ILE A 178 -13.01 -5.98 -0.91
CA ILE A 178 -13.09 -5.32 0.40
C ILE A 178 -13.58 -6.35 1.41
N PHE A 179 -12.86 -6.52 2.50
CA PHE A 179 -13.17 -7.49 3.54
C PHE A 179 -13.91 -6.84 4.70
N LEU A 180 -14.89 -7.56 5.24
CA LEU A 180 -15.55 -7.21 6.49
C LEU A 180 -14.63 -7.44 7.70
N GLU A 181 -13.80 -8.48 7.61
CA GLU A 181 -12.90 -8.92 8.67
C GLU A 181 -11.48 -8.43 8.44
N THR A 182 -10.73 -8.26 9.53
CA THR A 182 -9.30 -7.92 9.50
C THR A 182 -8.44 -8.92 10.28
N ASP A 183 -9.06 -9.89 10.98
CA ASP A 183 -8.35 -10.96 11.67
C ASP A 183 -7.58 -11.83 10.68
N GLU A 184 -6.32 -12.13 11.00
CA GLU A 184 -5.42 -12.91 10.15
C GLU A 184 -5.98 -14.30 9.76
N SER A 185 -6.77 -14.92 10.64
CA SER A 185 -7.37 -16.24 10.40
C SER A 185 -8.62 -16.19 9.51
N LEU A 186 -9.23 -15.02 9.35
CA LEU A 186 -10.49 -14.82 8.61
C LEU A 186 -10.28 -14.20 7.22
N VAL A 187 -9.06 -13.74 6.93
CA VAL A 187 -8.71 -13.10 5.66
C VAL A 187 -7.71 -13.94 4.86
N PRO A 188 -7.63 -13.78 3.52
CA PRO A 188 -6.71 -14.56 2.71
C PRO A 188 -5.23 -14.40 3.13
N PRO A 189 -4.40 -15.46 3.03
CA PRO A 189 -2.99 -15.38 3.42
C PRO A 189 -2.14 -14.51 2.47
N ARG A 190 -2.68 -14.15 1.31
CA ARG A 190 -2.07 -13.25 0.31
C ARG A 190 -3.16 -12.65 -0.57
N ALA A 191 -2.87 -11.48 -1.15
CA ALA A 191 -3.68 -10.94 -2.23
C ALA A 191 -3.68 -11.88 -3.46
N ILE A 192 -4.81 -11.92 -4.17
CA ILE A 192 -4.98 -12.72 -5.39
C ILE A 192 -5.23 -11.76 -6.55
N GLY A 193 -4.22 -11.59 -7.40
CA GLY A 193 -4.33 -10.80 -8.62
C GLY A 193 -4.91 -11.57 -9.81
N SER A 194 -5.18 -10.85 -10.89
CA SER A 194 -5.79 -11.33 -12.13
C SER A 194 -4.89 -12.23 -12.99
N GLY A 195 -3.58 -12.18 -12.78
CA GLY A 195 -2.60 -12.86 -13.64
C GLY A 195 -2.36 -12.09 -14.95
N GLY A 196 -1.82 -12.76 -15.96
CA GLY A 196 -1.58 -12.16 -17.28
C GLY A 196 -0.51 -11.07 -17.28
N VAL A 197 -0.71 -10.03 -18.08
CA VAL A 197 0.28 -8.97 -18.34
C VAL A 197 0.44 -7.99 -17.17
N ALA A 198 -0.63 -7.72 -16.41
CA ALA A 198 -0.63 -6.75 -15.33
C ALA A 198 0.44 -7.04 -14.25
N PRO A 199 0.53 -8.24 -13.65
CA PRO A 199 1.58 -8.54 -12.67
C PRO A 199 2.99 -8.60 -13.29
N LEU A 200 3.14 -8.88 -14.59
CA LEU A 200 4.43 -8.80 -15.26
C LEU A 200 4.91 -7.34 -15.30
N VAL A 201 4.07 -6.43 -15.77
CA VAL A 201 4.40 -5.00 -15.87
C VAL A 201 4.59 -4.38 -14.48
N MET A 202 3.69 -4.67 -13.54
CA MET A 202 3.70 -4.03 -12.22
C MET A 202 4.83 -4.53 -11.31
N ARG A 203 5.33 -5.76 -11.50
CA ARG A 203 6.44 -6.31 -10.69
C ARG A 203 7.81 -6.23 -11.37
N LEU A 204 7.86 -6.45 -12.67
CA LEU A 204 9.12 -6.57 -13.43
C LEU A 204 9.41 -5.36 -14.33
N GLY A 205 8.45 -4.43 -14.44
CA GLY A 205 8.50 -3.34 -15.40
C GLY A 205 8.12 -3.78 -16.81
N LEU A 206 8.18 -2.84 -17.77
CA LEU A 206 7.97 -3.17 -19.18
C LEU A 206 9.11 -4.09 -19.69
N PRO A 207 8.87 -4.96 -20.67
CA PRO A 207 9.87 -5.91 -21.17
C PRO A 207 11.20 -5.26 -21.59
N TRP A 208 11.16 -4.03 -22.11
CA TRP A 208 12.33 -3.24 -22.53
C TRP A 208 13.00 -2.43 -21.40
N THR A 209 12.38 -2.34 -20.22
CA THR A 209 12.98 -1.77 -19.01
C THR A 209 13.50 -2.85 -18.05
N MET A 210 13.40 -4.14 -18.42
CA MET A 210 13.98 -5.23 -17.62
C MET A 210 15.51 -5.11 -17.62
N SER A 211 16.02 -4.47 -16.58
CA SER A 211 17.40 -4.57 -16.16
C SER A 211 17.73 -6.04 -15.90
N ALA A 212 18.84 -6.55 -16.45
CA ALA A 212 19.35 -7.89 -16.12
C ALA A 212 19.82 -8.01 -14.66
N LEU A 213 19.78 -6.92 -13.90
CA LEU A 213 20.10 -6.86 -12.48
C LEU A 213 18.79 -6.66 -11.69
N PRO A 214 18.54 -7.45 -10.63
CA PRO A 214 17.38 -7.26 -9.78
C PRO A 214 17.40 -5.87 -9.15
N ALA A 215 16.23 -5.24 -9.05
CA ALA A 215 16.05 -4.08 -8.18
C ALA A 215 16.28 -4.57 -6.73
N THR A 216 17.44 -4.19 -6.18
CA THR A 216 17.84 -4.44 -4.79
C THR A 216 17.20 -3.42 -3.86
#